data_AF-A0A853STN5-F1
#
_entry.id   AF-A0A853STN5-F1
#
_cell.length_a   1.000
_cell.length_b   1.000
_cell.length_c   1.000
_cell.angle_alpha   90.00
_cell.angle_beta   90.00
_cell.angle_gamma   90.00
#
_symmetry.space_group_name_H-M   'P 1'
#
loop_
_entity.id
_entity.type
_entity.pdbx_description
1 polymer ?
#
loop_
_entity_poly.entity_id
_entity_poly.type
_entity_poly.pdbx_seq_one_letter_code
_entity_poly.pdbx_strand_id
1 'polypeptide(L)'
;MLSLCAALCLPLVSMAQAVSAEDAAFVAATVPVSVPSPPLSLNEHPQIRAGVFKLLGYARGNYTQGDTLIALQVLDSMRSLPDIQRTMLPDGRSVLASINPDTHGAQRAAMLFDPQRKLLALGLVNGHCQAAIGDAVPACLPSTHAVLTVFVPPGAEDEMAAPLLVWARQLPPMLAQAAPEQRQSIAAVEYITTLPGQPGWEPRDVPPGFPPSLLHLLLPDAELNSSASGGKLIAPAGLGGLPMRTPAEAAEAGDEPLPDASITLRSYADFHWVLNTYAKLAKGAQVQGHDDKVVFTGSDTSGRYTVTLREPGKKDSVLITVAIWRKN
;
A
#
# COMPACT_ATOMS: atom_id res chain seq x y z
N MET A 1 43.95 18.83 59.19
CA MET A 1 42.68 19.39 58.68
C MET A 1 42.95 19.80 57.23
N LEU A 2 42.53 19.01 56.24
CA LEU A 2 41.32 19.23 55.39
C LEU A 2 41.32 20.68 54.83
N SER A 3 41.35 20.97 53.52
CA SER A 3 40.62 20.35 52.42
C SER A 3 41.18 20.82 51.05
N LEU A 4 41.07 19.94 50.06
CA LEU A 4 41.12 20.19 48.62
C LEU A 4 40.12 21.27 48.18
N CYS A 5 40.45 22.02 47.12
CA CYS A 5 39.53 22.29 45.99
C CYS A 5 40.30 22.84 44.79
N ALA A 6 40.62 21.95 43.83
CA ALA A 6 41.02 22.32 42.48
C ALA A 6 39.74 22.55 41.66
N ALA A 7 39.52 23.79 41.21
CA ALA A 7 38.47 24.11 40.25
C ALA A 7 38.99 23.82 38.83
N LEU A 8 38.68 22.64 38.32
CA LEU A 8 38.78 22.32 36.89
C LEU A 8 37.62 23.01 36.17
N CYS A 9 37.92 24.09 35.45
CA CYS A 9 37.04 24.60 34.39
C CYS A 9 36.93 23.54 33.29
N LEU A 10 35.82 22.81 33.25
CA LEU A 10 35.42 22.08 32.06
C LEU A 10 34.83 23.07 31.04
N PRO A 11 35.23 23.01 29.76
CA PRO A 11 34.54 23.77 28.74
C PRO A 11 33.15 23.18 28.53
N LEU A 12 32.14 24.04 28.62
CA LEU A 12 30.80 23.78 28.10
C LEU A 12 30.94 23.51 26.59
N VAL A 13 31.00 22.24 26.22
CA VAL A 13 30.82 21.82 24.84
C VAL A 13 29.36 22.08 24.50
N SER A 14 29.12 23.20 23.84
CA SER A 14 27.89 23.47 23.12
C SER A 14 27.66 22.30 22.17
N MET A 15 26.64 21.48 22.43
CA MET A 15 26.15 20.46 21.51
C MET A 15 25.43 21.18 20.36
N ALA A 16 26.19 21.84 19.50
CA ALA A 16 25.77 22.01 18.12
C ALA A 16 25.54 20.59 17.58
N GLN A 17 24.31 20.28 17.19
CA GLN A 17 24.00 19.04 16.49
C GLN A 17 24.92 19.00 15.26
N ALA A 18 25.99 18.21 15.35
CA ALA A 18 26.82 17.91 14.21
C ALA A 18 25.92 17.13 13.25
N VAL A 19 25.48 17.80 12.18
CA VAL A 19 24.93 17.14 11.00
C VAL A 19 25.96 16.09 10.62
N SER A 20 25.60 14.80 10.68
CA SER A 20 26.53 13.74 10.32
C SER A 20 27.05 14.02 8.90
N ALA A 21 28.29 13.66 8.59
CA ALA A 21 28.82 13.82 7.22
C ALA A 21 27.91 13.14 6.17
N GLU A 22 27.23 12.07 6.58
CA GLU A 22 26.23 11.35 5.78
C GLU A 22 24.94 12.17 5.58
N ASP A 23 24.47 12.88 6.60
CA ASP A 23 23.31 13.79 6.50
C ASP A 23 23.61 14.95 5.54
N ALA A 24 24.81 15.53 5.64
CA ALA A 24 25.25 16.61 4.77
C ALA A 24 25.42 16.15 3.30
N ALA A 25 25.96 14.95 3.09
CA ALA A 25 26.11 14.37 1.76
C ALA A 25 24.75 14.06 1.10
N PHE A 26 23.79 13.53 1.88
CA PHE A 26 22.43 13.32 1.40
C PHE A 26 21.77 14.64 0.99
N VAL A 27 21.83 15.66 1.85
CA VAL A 27 21.24 16.98 1.59
C VAL A 27 21.85 17.60 0.34
N ALA A 28 23.18 17.54 0.18
CA ALA A 28 23.87 18.06 -0.99
C ALA A 28 23.49 17.33 -2.29
N ALA A 29 23.08 16.06 -2.19
CA ALA A 29 22.73 15.24 -3.34
C ALA A 29 21.22 15.22 -3.66
N THR A 30 20.39 15.86 -2.82
CA THR A 30 18.96 16.06 -3.09
C THR A 30 18.81 17.11 -4.19
N VAL A 31 18.36 16.67 -5.36
CA VAL A 31 18.04 17.58 -6.47
C VAL A 31 16.54 17.84 -6.44
N PRO A 32 16.06 19.05 -6.10
CA PRO A 32 14.68 19.41 -6.37
C PRO A 32 14.48 19.31 -7.89
N VAL A 33 13.58 18.44 -8.31
CA VAL A 33 13.41 18.11 -9.72
C VAL A 33 12.70 19.29 -10.41
N SER A 34 13.45 20.25 -10.94
CA SER A 34 12.96 21.20 -11.96
C SER A 34 13.01 20.59 -13.38
N VAL A 35 12.89 19.27 -13.48
CA VAL A 35 12.59 18.56 -14.74
C VAL A 35 11.07 18.64 -14.89
N PRO A 36 10.49 18.86 -16.10
CA PRO A 36 9.04 18.84 -16.26
C PRO A 36 8.47 17.62 -15.55
N SER A 37 7.59 17.88 -14.57
CA SER A 37 7.04 16.85 -13.72
C SER A 37 6.50 15.73 -14.62
N PRO A 38 6.77 14.45 -14.32
CA PRO A 38 6.12 13.36 -15.03
C PRO A 38 4.60 13.64 -15.07
N PRO A 39 3.86 13.20 -16.10
CA PRO A 39 2.42 13.52 -16.19
C PRO A 39 1.60 12.93 -15.04
N LEU A 40 2.20 12.07 -14.22
CA LEU A 40 1.58 11.29 -13.17
C LEU A 40 2.33 11.47 -11.84
N SER A 41 1.60 11.55 -10.74
CA SER A 41 2.17 11.45 -9.40
C SER A 41 2.75 10.04 -9.16
N LEU A 42 3.58 9.87 -8.12
CA LEU A 42 4.25 8.58 -7.88
C LEU A 42 3.26 7.45 -7.63
N ASN A 43 2.13 7.74 -6.98
CA ASN A 43 1.06 6.77 -6.70
C ASN A 43 0.28 6.31 -7.94
N GLU A 44 0.31 7.11 -9.00
CA GLU A 44 -0.35 6.82 -10.29
C GLU A 44 0.60 6.10 -11.26
N HIS A 45 1.91 6.13 -11.00
CA HIS A 45 2.89 5.51 -11.88
C HIS A 45 2.84 3.97 -11.79
N PRO A 46 2.51 3.23 -12.88
CA PRO A 46 2.27 1.78 -12.80
C PRO A 46 3.44 0.97 -12.24
N GLN A 47 4.67 1.32 -12.63
CA GLN A 47 5.87 0.64 -12.13
C GLN A 47 6.12 0.88 -10.63
N ILE A 48 5.75 2.06 -10.11
CA ILE A 48 5.88 2.39 -8.69
C ILE A 48 4.87 1.57 -7.91
N ARG A 49 3.60 1.59 -8.33
CA ARG A 49 2.54 0.78 -7.73
C ARG A 49 2.91 -0.70 -7.69
N ALA A 50 3.34 -1.25 -8.83
CA ALA A 50 3.78 -2.63 -8.93
C ALA A 50 4.95 -2.93 -7.98
N GLY A 51 5.93 -2.02 -7.88
CA GLY A 51 7.05 -2.16 -6.93
C GLY A 51 6.60 -2.16 -5.47
N VAL A 52 5.69 -1.26 -5.09
CA VAL A 52 5.13 -1.16 -3.74
C VAL A 52 4.37 -2.43 -3.37
N PHE A 53 3.46 -2.90 -4.23
CA PHE A 53 2.72 -4.16 -4.01
C PHE A 53 3.64 -5.38 -4.01
N LYS A 54 4.70 -5.39 -4.82
CA LYS A 54 5.69 -6.47 -4.82
C LYS A 54 6.45 -6.57 -3.50
N LEU A 55 6.76 -5.43 -2.86
CA LEU A 55 7.50 -5.41 -1.60
C LEU A 55 6.60 -5.65 -0.38
N LEU A 56 5.45 -4.96 -0.32
CA LEU A 56 4.54 -4.98 0.83
C LEU A 56 3.51 -6.11 0.77
N GLY A 57 3.25 -6.65 -0.41
CA GLY A 57 2.16 -7.60 -0.64
C GLY A 57 0.80 -6.96 -0.34
N TYR A 58 -0.10 -7.80 0.17
CA TYR A 58 -1.47 -7.43 0.54
C TYR A 58 -1.67 -7.36 2.06
N ALA A 59 -0.59 -7.11 2.80
CA ALA A 59 -0.65 -6.92 4.24
C ALA A 59 -1.50 -5.69 4.60
N ARG A 60 -2.31 -5.81 5.65
CA ARG A 60 -3.14 -4.75 6.21
C ARG A 60 -2.48 -4.15 7.44
N GLY A 61 -2.72 -2.87 7.67
CA GLY A 61 -2.17 -2.17 8.82
C GLY A 61 -2.88 -0.85 9.09
N ASN A 62 -2.48 -0.18 10.17
CA ASN A 62 -3.12 1.03 10.70
C ASN A 62 -2.08 2.15 10.88
N TYR A 63 -1.46 2.61 9.78
CA TYR A 63 -0.42 3.63 9.85
C TYR A 63 -0.98 5.03 9.60
N THR A 64 -1.71 5.20 8.50
CA THR A 64 -2.38 6.45 8.11
C THR A 64 -3.89 6.30 8.01
N GLN A 65 -4.38 5.09 7.76
CA GLN A 65 -5.81 4.77 7.69
C GLN A 65 -6.09 3.40 8.33
N GLY A 66 -7.18 3.33 9.10
CA GLY A 66 -7.58 2.12 9.83
C GLY A 66 -7.99 0.96 8.90
N ASP A 67 -7.47 -0.21 9.21
CA ASP A 67 -7.58 -1.52 8.56
C ASP A 67 -7.62 -1.42 7.04
N THR A 68 -6.53 -0.93 6.44
CA THR A 68 -6.37 -0.87 4.98
C THR A 68 -5.05 -1.48 4.55
N LEU A 69 -4.93 -1.81 3.27
CA LEU A 69 -3.66 -2.29 2.71
C LEU A 69 -2.55 -1.26 2.96
N ILE A 70 -1.43 -1.72 3.53
CA ILE A 70 -0.26 -0.87 3.81
C ILE A 70 0.26 -0.25 2.50
N ALA A 71 0.21 -1.01 1.40
CA ALA A 71 0.57 -0.53 0.07
C ALA A 71 -0.22 0.72 -0.35
N LEU A 72 -1.52 0.79 -0.07
CA LEU A 72 -2.34 1.96 -0.39
C LEU A 72 -2.01 3.15 0.50
N GLN A 73 -1.75 2.91 1.78
CA GLN A 73 -1.35 3.96 2.73
C GLN A 73 -0.02 4.61 2.33
N VAL A 74 0.93 3.80 1.87
CA VAL A 74 2.21 4.26 1.32
C VAL A 74 2.02 5.04 0.02
N LEU A 75 1.21 4.52 -0.92
CA LEU A 75 0.93 5.19 -2.19
C LEU A 75 0.21 6.54 -1.97
N ASP A 76 -0.80 6.59 -1.11
CA ASP A 76 -1.50 7.84 -0.77
C ASP A 76 -0.54 8.89 -0.17
N SER A 77 0.49 8.43 0.53
CA SER A 77 1.55 9.28 1.09
C SER A 77 2.55 9.82 0.06
N MET A 78 2.38 9.51 -1.23
CA MET A 78 3.24 9.95 -2.34
C MET A 78 2.45 10.57 -3.51
N ARG A 79 1.26 11.11 -3.25
CA ARG A 79 0.35 11.61 -4.29
C ARG A 79 0.63 13.02 -4.77
N SER A 80 1.49 13.80 -4.10
CA SER A 80 1.82 15.14 -4.58
C SER A 80 2.75 15.10 -5.78
N LEU A 81 2.25 15.49 -6.95
CA LEU A 81 3.04 15.69 -8.15
C LEU A 81 4.11 16.79 -8.03
N PRO A 82 3.81 18.00 -7.49
CA PRO A 82 4.81 19.07 -7.41
C PRO A 82 5.92 18.81 -6.37
N ASP A 83 5.67 17.93 -5.39
CA ASP A 83 6.63 17.65 -4.30
C ASP A 83 7.45 16.37 -4.51
N ILE A 84 7.55 15.87 -5.76
CA ILE A 84 8.41 14.73 -6.06
C ILE A 84 9.87 15.13 -5.87
N GLN A 85 10.55 14.41 -4.98
CA GLN A 85 11.97 14.58 -4.68
C GLN A 85 12.78 13.38 -5.13
N ARG A 86 13.95 13.64 -5.72
CA ARG A 86 14.92 12.63 -6.13
C ARG A 86 16.27 12.95 -5.52
N THR A 87 16.80 12.01 -4.77
CA THR A 87 18.14 12.10 -4.16
C THR A 87 18.98 10.96 -4.69
N MET A 88 20.10 11.28 -5.33
CA MET A 88 21.09 10.29 -5.77
C MET A 88 22.17 10.16 -4.70
N LEU A 89 22.42 8.96 -4.20
CA LEU A 89 23.41 8.74 -3.16
C LEU A 89 24.80 8.49 -3.79
N PRO A 90 25.91 8.80 -3.08
CA PRO A 90 27.27 8.61 -3.62
C PRO A 90 27.61 7.18 -4.03
N ASP A 91 26.95 6.19 -3.43
CA ASP A 91 27.10 4.76 -3.73
C ASP A 91 26.23 4.29 -4.92
N GLY A 92 25.55 5.22 -5.60
CA GLY A 92 24.70 4.95 -6.75
C GLY A 92 23.27 4.53 -6.40
N ARG A 93 22.93 4.35 -5.11
CA ARG A 93 21.53 4.19 -4.67
C ARG A 93 20.75 5.48 -4.90
N SER A 94 19.43 5.40 -4.85
CA SER A 94 18.59 6.59 -4.97
C SER A 94 17.36 6.54 -4.07
N VAL A 95 16.96 7.71 -3.56
CA VAL A 95 15.70 7.90 -2.84
C VAL A 95 14.73 8.69 -3.71
N LEU A 96 13.53 8.14 -3.90
CA LEU A 96 12.42 8.79 -4.59
C LEU A 96 11.29 8.99 -3.58
N ALA A 97 10.89 10.23 -3.34
CA ALA A 97 9.91 10.57 -2.32
C ALA A 97 8.85 11.53 -2.85
N SER A 98 7.72 11.56 -2.16
CA SER A 98 6.70 12.61 -2.31
C SER A 98 5.92 12.69 -1.00
N ILE A 99 4.91 13.56 -0.97
CA ILE A 99 4.10 13.84 0.21
C ILE A 99 2.62 13.59 -0.06
N ASN A 100 1.87 13.49 1.04
CA ASN A 100 0.43 13.68 1.00
C ASN A 100 0.10 15.20 1.11
N PRO A 101 -0.45 15.83 0.05
CA PRO A 101 -0.77 17.26 0.03
C PRO A 101 -1.87 17.65 1.04
N ASP A 102 -2.87 16.80 1.31
CA ASP A 102 -3.95 17.11 2.27
C ASP A 102 -3.43 17.19 3.71
N THR A 103 -2.26 16.60 3.98
CA THR A 103 -1.58 16.71 5.27
C THR A 103 -0.39 17.67 5.23
N HIS A 104 -0.20 18.39 4.13
CA HIS A 104 0.95 19.26 3.89
C HIS A 104 2.31 18.57 4.14
N GLY A 105 2.37 17.26 3.90
CA GLY A 105 3.55 16.42 4.12
C GLY A 105 3.82 15.97 5.54
N ALA A 106 2.89 16.18 6.47
CA ALA A 106 2.91 15.51 7.77
C ALA A 106 2.83 13.98 7.62
N GLN A 107 2.11 13.52 6.58
CA GLN A 107 2.24 12.17 6.01
C GLN A 107 3.03 12.24 4.72
N ARG A 108 4.07 11.41 4.60
CA ARG A 108 4.94 11.33 3.43
C ARG A 108 5.61 9.97 3.34
N ALA A 109 5.98 9.56 2.14
CA ALA A 109 6.69 8.30 1.94
C ALA A 109 7.82 8.42 0.92
N ALA A 110 8.77 7.49 1.05
CA ALA A 110 9.93 7.39 0.19
C ALA A 110 10.27 5.95 -0.15
N MET A 111 10.85 5.77 -1.32
CA MET A 111 11.36 4.52 -1.87
C MET A 111 12.87 4.61 -1.98
N LEU A 112 13.58 3.64 -1.40
CA LEU A 112 15.02 3.47 -1.58
C LEU A 112 15.27 2.43 -2.66
N PHE A 113 16.06 2.79 -3.67
CA PHE A 113 16.44 1.92 -4.78
C PHE A 113 17.94 1.64 -4.78
N ASP A 114 18.31 0.45 -5.24
CA ASP A 114 19.70 0.10 -5.56
C ASP A 114 20.17 0.76 -6.88
N PRO A 115 21.47 0.68 -7.23
CA PRO A 115 21.99 1.22 -8.49
C PRO A 115 21.36 0.61 -9.75
N GLN A 116 20.75 -0.57 -9.64
CA GLN A 116 20.02 -1.27 -10.70
C GLN A 116 18.52 -0.92 -10.72
N ARG A 117 18.08 0.05 -9.91
CA ARG A 117 16.68 0.50 -9.76
C ARG A 117 15.74 -0.56 -9.17
N LYS A 118 16.26 -1.53 -8.45
CA LYS A 118 15.45 -2.45 -7.64
C LYS A 118 15.06 -1.75 -6.34
N LEU A 119 13.78 -1.83 -5.97
CA LEU A 119 13.29 -1.33 -4.69
C LEU A 119 13.87 -2.16 -3.54
N LEU A 120 14.56 -1.49 -2.61
CA LEU A 120 15.22 -2.09 -1.44
C LEU A 120 14.37 -1.94 -0.17
N ALA A 121 13.80 -0.76 0.05
CA ALA A 121 13.01 -0.44 1.24
C ALA A 121 12.02 0.69 0.97
N LEU A 122 10.99 0.78 1.82
CA LEU A 122 10.02 1.88 1.84
C LEU A 122 10.02 2.55 3.21
N GLY A 123 10.03 3.87 3.24
CA GLY A 123 9.81 4.66 4.45
C GLY A 123 8.44 5.31 4.42
N LEU A 124 7.68 5.21 5.50
CA LEU A 124 6.40 5.89 5.70
C LEU A 124 6.48 6.74 6.96
N VAL A 125 6.46 8.06 6.81
CA VAL A 125 6.29 8.97 7.93
C VAL A 125 4.80 9.18 8.17
N ASN A 126 4.37 8.88 9.39
CA ASN A 126 2.98 9.00 9.82
C ASN A 126 2.90 9.55 11.25
N GLY A 127 1.76 10.17 11.60
CA GLY A 127 1.54 10.70 12.96
C GLY A 127 1.25 9.63 14.02
N HIS A 128 1.22 8.34 13.64
CA HIS A 128 0.84 7.17 14.43
C HIS A 128 -0.38 7.40 15.35
N CYS A 129 -1.55 7.00 14.87
CA CYS A 129 -2.78 6.99 15.65
C CYS A 129 -3.16 5.56 15.99
N GLN A 130 -3.26 5.26 17.28
CA GLN A 130 -3.84 4.00 17.71
C GLN A 130 -5.34 4.03 17.45
N ALA A 131 -5.85 2.97 16.80
CA ALA A 131 -7.27 2.83 16.54
C ALA A 131 -8.07 2.92 17.84
N ALA A 132 -9.18 3.64 17.80
CA ALA A 132 -10.13 3.67 18.90
C ALA A 132 -10.72 2.27 19.15
N ILE A 133 -10.91 1.91 20.42
CA ILE A 133 -11.70 0.74 20.81
C ILE A 133 -13.10 1.24 21.17
N GLY A 134 -14.13 0.78 20.43
CA GLY A 134 -15.52 1.24 20.60
C GLY A 134 -15.71 2.69 20.15
N ASP A 135 -16.43 3.49 20.95
CA ASP A 135 -16.73 4.91 20.66
C ASP A 135 -15.61 5.89 21.08
N ALA A 136 -14.41 5.38 21.37
CA ALA A 136 -13.29 6.22 21.79
C ALA A 136 -12.77 7.10 20.62
N VAL A 137 -12.09 8.20 20.96
CA VAL A 137 -11.31 8.95 19.96
C VAL A 137 -9.96 8.23 19.79
N PRO A 138 -9.46 8.03 18.56
CA PRO A 138 -8.13 7.47 18.33
C PRO A 138 -7.05 8.23 19.10
N ALA A 139 -6.19 7.50 19.81
CA ALA A 139 -5.07 8.11 20.53
C ALA A 139 -3.91 8.33 19.55
N CYS A 140 -3.78 9.58 19.09
CA CYS A 140 -2.69 9.99 18.20
C CYS A 140 -1.52 10.57 18.99
N LEU A 141 -0.30 10.42 18.45
CA LEU A 141 0.82 11.24 18.91
C LEU A 141 0.50 12.73 18.68
N PRO A 142 1.14 13.64 19.44
CA PRO A 142 1.07 15.07 19.14
C PRO A 142 1.42 15.34 17.68
N SER A 143 0.81 16.34 17.05
CA SER A 143 1.05 16.66 15.63
C SER A 143 2.50 16.99 15.29
N THR A 144 3.31 17.33 16.30
CA THR A 144 4.75 17.59 16.21
C THR A 144 5.61 16.32 16.27
N HIS A 145 5.01 15.16 16.53
CA HIS A 145 5.68 13.87 16.64
C HIS A 145 5.19 12.95 15.52
N ALA A 146 6.14 12.36 14.80
CA ALA A 146 5.87 11.37 13.78
C ALA A 146 6.69 10.11 14.01
N VAL A 147 6.19 9.00 13.50
CA VAL A 147 6.89 7.72 13.43
C VAL A 147 7.36 7.53 11.99
N LEU A 148 8.62 7.15 11.82
CA LEU A 148 9.10 6.59 10.56
C LEU A 148 8.96 5.06 10.64
N THR A 149 8.03 4.50 9.90
CA THR A 149 7.95 3.06 9.69
C THR A 149 8.72 2.70 8.43
N VAL A 150 9.73 1.84 8.56
CA VAL A 150 10.58 1.36 7.49
C VAL A 150 10.21 -0.09 7.16
N PHE A 151 9.79 -0.32 5.93
CA PHE A 151 9.46 -1.66 5.42
C PHE A 151 10.64 -2.22 4.63
N VAL A 152 11.12 -3.38 5.05
CA VAL A 152 12.29 -4.05 4.46
C VAL A 152 11.94 -5.51 4.10
N PRO A 153 12.53 -6.08 3.04
CA PRO A 153 12.30 -7.48 2.68
C PRO A 153 12.90 -8.45 3.72
N PRO A 154 12.46 -9.72 3.77
CA PRO A 154 13.06 -10.72 4.65
C PRO A 154 14.58 -10.86 4.46
N GLY A 155 15.31 -10.88 5.59
CA GLY A 155 16.78 -11.01 5.59
C GLY A 155 17.54 -9.71 5.26
N ALA A 156 16.84 -8.58 5.18
CA ALA A 156 17.45 -7.25 5.10
C ALA A 156 18.02 -6.82 6.45
N GLU A 157 19.22 -6.24 6.44
CA GLU A 157 19.78 -5.51 7.58
C GLU A 157 19.21 -4.09 7.63
N ASP A 158 18.91 -3.58 8.84
CA ASP A 158 18.33 -2.25 9.06
C ASP A 158 19.20 -1.13 8.47
N GLU A 159 20.52 -1.30 8.50
CA GLU A 159 21.53 -0.35 7.99
C GLU A 159 21.36 -0.06 6.49
N MET A 160 20.84 -1.02 5.72
CA MET A 160 20.52 -0.81 4.30
C MET A 160 19.54 0.35 4.12
N ALA A 161 18.62 0.54 5.07
CA ALA A 161 17.59 1.56 5.01
C ALA A 161 17.96 2.87 5.72
N ALA A 162 19.20 3.02 6.23
CA ALA A 162 19.68 4.25 6.87
C ALA A 162 19.39 5.55 6.07
N PRO A 163 19.49 5.59 4.73
CA PRO A 163 19.13 6.78 3.96
C PRO A 163 17.68 7.26 4.14
N LEU A 164 16.75 6.36 4.47
CA LEU A 164 15.35 6.72 4.72
C LEU A 164 15.19 7.47 6.05
N LEU A 165 16.04 7.24 7.05
CA LEU A 165 16.04 8.02 8.29
C LEU A 165 16.53 9.44 8.04
N VAL A 166 17.60 9.58 7.25
CA VAL A 166 18.14 10.88 6.84
C VAL A 166 17.09 11.68 6.08
N TRP A 167 16.43 11.04 5.11
CA TRP A 167 15.30 11.61 4.38
C TRP A 167 14.16 12.03 5.30
N ALA A 168 13.71 11.17 6.22
CA ALA A 168 12.55 11.45 7.06
C ALA A 168 12.75 12.66 7.96
N ARG A 169 13.98 12.95 8.37
CA ARG A 169 14.33 14.13 9.17
C ARG A 169 14.32 15.43 8.37
N GLN A 170 14.36 15.35 7.04
CA GLN A 170 14.22 16.52 6.17
C GLN A 170 12.75 16.87 6.04
N LEU A 171 12.37 18.00 6.63
CA LEU A 171 10.99 18.46 6.59
C LEU A 171 10.66 19.03 5.20
N PRO A 172 9.48 18.70 4.64
CA PRO A 172 8.92 19.41 3.51
C PRO A 172 8.85 20.93 3.76
N PRO A 173 8.94 21.78 2.72
CA PRO A 173 9.04 23.23 2.89
C PRO A 173 7.98 23.85 3.79
N MET A 174 6.73 23.36 3.73
CA MET A 174 5.65 23.87 4.57
C MET A 174 5.86 23.58 6.07
N LEU A 175 6.39 22.39 6.40
CA LEU A 175 6.67 22.00 7.79
C LEU A 175 7.98 22.64 8.30
N ALA A 176 8.97 22.83 7.42
CA ALA A 176 10.25 23.45 7.78
C ALA A 176 10.09 24.93 8.20
N GLN A 177 9.09 25.62 7.65
CA GLN A 177 8.80 27.03 7.95
C GLN A 177 8.05 27.25 9.26
N ALA A 178 7.51 26.20 9.88
CA ALA A 178 6.81 26.32 11.16
C ALA A 178 7.74 26.82 12.29
N ALA A 179 7.16 27.39 13.34
CA ALA A 179 7.89 27.74 14.56
C ALA A 179 8.54 26.47 15.16
N PRO A 180 9.75 26.53 15.76
CA PRO A 180 10.48 25.35 16.22
C PRO A 180 9.65 24.36 17.05
N GLU A 181 8.81 24.86 17.96
CA GLU A 181 7.92 24.10 18.83
C GLU A 181 6.73 23.45 18.11
N GLN A 182 6.44 23.89 16.88
CA GLN A 182 5.39 23.37 16.01
C GLN A 182 5.94 22.48 14.88
N ARG A 183 7.27 22.39 14.74
CA ARG A 183 7.88 21.55 13.71
C ARG A 183 7.69 20.08 14.03
N GLN A 184 7.31 19.32 13.02
CA GLN A 184 7.28 17.88 13.13
C GLN A 184 8.70 17.32 13.33
N SER A 185 8.83 16.29 14.15
CA SER A 185 10.07 15.56 14.37
C SER A 185 9.80 14.05 14.32
N ILE A 186 10.81 13.26 13.97
CA ILE A 186 10.72 11.80 14.02
C ILE A 186 10.98 11.36 15.46
N ALA A 187 9.91 11.01 16.16
CA ALA A 187 9.93 10.60 17.56
C ALA A 187 10.34 9.13 17.75
N ALA A 188 10.01 8.28 16.78
CA ALA A 188 10.36 6.87 16.77
C ALA A 188 10.63 6.37 15.35
N VAL A 189 11.44 5.32 15.25
CA VAL A 189 11.71 4.59 14.00
C VAL A 189 11.38 3.12 14.26
N GLU A 190 10.61 2.53 13.36
CA GLU A 190 10.19 1.13 13.44
C GLU A 190 10.62 0.42 12.17
N TYR A 191 11.15 -0.80 12.30
CA TYR A 191 11.50 -1.65 11.17
C TYR A 191 10.52 -2.82 11.09
N ILE A 192 9.89 -2.96 9.94
CA ILE A 192 8.89 -4.00 9.67
C ILE A 192 9.41 -4.87 8.53
N THR A 193 9.64 -6.14 8.83
CA THR A 193 9.92 -7.15 7.80
C THR A 193 8.65 -7.44 7.01
N THR A 194 8.69 -7.23 5.70
CA THR A 194 7.55 -7.48 4.82
C THR A 194 7.38 -8.96 4.53
N LEU A 195 6.17 -9.35 4.16
CA LEU A 195 5.81 -10.72 3.82
C LEU A 195 5.28 -10.77 2.38
N PRO A 196 6.14 -10.50 1.38
CA PRO A 196 5.72 -10.46 -0.01
C PRO A 196 5.23 -11.85 -0.46
N GLY A 197 4.17 -11.88 -1.27
CA GLY A 197 3.60 -13.12 -1.81
C GLY A 197 2.59 -13.83 -0.89
N GLN A 198 2.28 -13.28 0.29
CA GLN A 198 1.08 -13.72 1.02
C GLN A 198 -0.18 -13.32 0.25
N PRO A 199 -1.16 -14.23 0.08
CA PRO A 199 -2.41 -13.90 -0.59
C PRO A 199 -3.15 -12.77 0.12
N GLY A 200 -3.84 -11.91 -0.63
CA GLY A 200 -4.67 -10.84 -0.07
C GLY A 200 -6.05 -11.29 0.42
N TRP A 201 -6.26 -12.60 0.51
CA TRP A 201 -7.45 -13.29 0.99
C TRP A 201 -7.03 -14.61 1.63
N GLU A 202 -7.87 -15.13 2.53
CA GLU A 202 -7.62 -16.37 3.26
C GLU A 202 -8.64 -17.45 2.91
N PRO A 203 -8.35 -18.75 3.20
CA PRO A 203 -9.31 -19.83 2.99
C PRO A 203 -10.68 -19.60 3.64
N ARG A 204 -10.74 -18.87 4.77
CA ARG A 204 -12.00 -18.51 5.44
C ARG A 204 -12.88 -17.54 4.64
N ASP A 205 -12.29 -16.81 3.69
CA ASP A 205 -12.99 -15.84 2.85
C ASP A 205 -13.69 -16.50 1.66
N VAL A 206 -13.29 -17.73 1.34
CA VAL A 206 -13.92 -18.55 0.31
C VAL A 206 -15.33 -18.93 0.79
N PRO A 207 -16.39 -18.57 0.05
CA PRO A 207 -17.75 -18.77 0.51
C PRO A 207 -18.14 -20.27 0.50
N PRO A 208 -19.01 -20.72 1.40
CA PRO A 208 -19.53 -22.08 1.38
C PRO A 208 -20.12 -22.46 0.03
N GLY A 209 -19.83 -23.69 -0.42
CA GLY A 209 -20.28 -24.18 -1.72
C GLY A 209 -19.40 -23.76 -2.90
N PHE A 210 -18.36 -22.93 -2.69
CA PHE A 210 -17.35 -22.68 -3.71
C PHE A 210 -16.50 -23.94 -3.93
N PRO A 211 -16.42 -24.47 -5.17
CA PRO A 211 -15.78 -25.76 -5.41
C PRO A 211 -14.25 -25.68 -5.36
N PRO A 212 -13.56 -26.69 -4.78
CA PRO A 212 -12.10 -26.75 -4.77
C PRO A 212 -11.47 -26.71 -6.16
N SER A 213 -12.17 -27.22 -7.18
CA SER A 213 -11.70 -27.21 -8.58
C SER A 213 -11.49 -25.80 -9.13
N LEU A 214 -12.16 -24.78 -8.59
CA LEU A 214 -12.07 -23.39 -9.05
C LEU A 214 -11.16 -22.52 -8.17
N LEU A 215 -10.55 -23.05 -7.11
CA LEU A 215 -9.64 -22.27 -6.24
C LEU A 215 -8.45 -21.69 -7.01
N HIS A 216 -7.98 -22.39 -8.05
CA HIS A 216 -6.90 -21.90 -8.92
C HIS A 216 -7.26 -20.64 -9.73
N LEU A 217 -8.55 -20.30 -9.84
CA LEU A 217 -9.03 -19.06 -10.46
C LEU A 217 -9.02 -17.88 -9.48
N LEU A 218 -8.74 -18.10 -8.20
CA LEU A 218 -8.61 -17.04 -7.20
C LEU A 218 -7.17 -16.54 -7.22
N LEU A 219 -6.97 -15.34 -7.75
CA LEU A 219 -5.65 -14.74 -7.87
C LEU A 219 -5.07 -14.47 -6.47
N PRO A 220 -3.90 -15.03 -6.09
CA PRO A 220 -3.31 -14.78 -4.77
C PRO A 220 -2.96 -13.31 -4.56
N ASP A 221 -2.40 -12.68 -5.59
CA ASP A 221 -2.03 -11.27 -5.60
C ASP A 221 -3.25 -10.36 -5.85
N ALA A 222 -4.30 -10.50 -5.03
CA ALA A 222 -5.48 -9.65 -5.02
C ALA A 222 -6.10 -9.60 -3.62
N GLU A 223 -6.71 -8.47 -3.27
CA GLU A 223 -7.41 -8.27 -2.00
C GLU A 223 -8.83 -8.86 -2.07
N LEU A 224 -9.32 -9.47 -1.00
CA LEU A 224 -10.75 -9.77 -0.90
C LEU A 224 -11.58 -8.49 -0.97
N ASN A 225 -12.49 -8.40 -1.94
CA ASN A 225 -13.47 -7.31 -2.00
C ASN A 225 -14.82 -7.75 -1.42
N SER A 226 -15.33 -8.92 -1.81
CA SER A 226 -16.56 -9.49 -1.28
C SER A 226 -16.65 -10.99 -1.56
N SER A 227 -17.49 -11.69 -0.80
CA SER A 227 -17.87 -13.07 -1.10
C SER A 227 -19.34 -13.32 -0.76
N ALA A 228 -19.94 -14.28 -1.45
CA ALA A 228 -21.37 -14.56 -1.35
C ALA A 228 -21.68 -16.04 -1.60
N SER A 229 -22.74 -16.53 -0.96
CA SER A 229 -23.28 -17.90 -1.13
C SER A 229 -24.78 -17.89 -0.91
N GLY A 230 -25.52 -18.72 -1.66
CA GLY A 230 -26.98 -18.82 -1.53
C GLY A 230 -27.70 -17.49 -1.77
N GLY A 231 -27.19 -16.66 -2.68
CA GLY A 231 -27.75 -15.34 -2.99
C GLY A 231 -27.49 -14.24 -1.96
N LYS A 232 -26.69 -14.50 -0.91
CA LYS A 232 -26.39 -13.53 0.16
C LYS A 232 -24.90 -13.28 0.30
N LEU A 233 -24.54 -12.05 0.66
CA LEU A 233 -23.18 -11.66 1.02
C LEU A 233 -22.74 -12.35 2.32
N ILE A 234 -21.47 -12.72 2.37
CA ILE A 234 -20.77 -13.30 3.53
C ILE A 234 -19.68 -12.36 4.01
N ALA A 235 -18.87 -11.86 3.07
CA ALA A 235 -17.84 -10.86 3.33
C ALA A 235 -18.08 -9.59 2.48
N PRO A 236 -17.72 -8.40 2.99
CA PRO A 236 -17.19 -8.15 4.35
C PRO A 236 -18.27 -8.32 5.44
N ALA A 237 -17.84 -8.58 6.68
CA ALA A 237 -18.73 -8.94 7.79
C ALA A 237 -19.87 -7.92 8.04
N GLY A 238 -19.61 -6.62 7.85
CA GLY A 238 -20.62 -5.56 7.99
C GLY A 238 -21.76 -5.61 6.95
N LEU A 239 -21.60 -6.39 5.87
CA LEU A 239 -22.62 -6.59 4.83
C LEU A 239 -23.21 -8.01 4.83
N GLY A 240 -22.83 -8.85 5.80
CA GLY A 240 -23.27 -10.24 5.88
C GLY A 240 -24.78 -10.38 5.91
N GLY A 241 -25.32 -11.29 5.08
CA GLY A 241 -26.75 -11.58 4.98
C GLY A 241 -27.54 -10.68 4.03
N LEU A 242 -26.96 -9.57 3.56
CA LEU A 242 -27.57 -8.74 2.52
C LEU A 242 -27.61 -9.47 1.18
N PRO A 243 -28.54 -9.11 0.27
CA PRO A 243 -28.59 -9.67 -1.08
C PRO A 243 -27.28 -9.45 -1.85
N MET A 244 -26.87 -10.44 -2.64
CA MET A 244 -25.66 -10.38 -3.48
C MET A 244 -25.73 -9.27 -4.55
N ARG A 245 -26.93 -9.02 -5.10
CA ARG A 245 -27.18 -7.95 -6.07
C ARG A 245 -27.87 -6.79 -5.36
N THR A 246 -27.42 -5.58 -5.64
CA THR A 246 -28.20 -4.37 -5.36
C THR A 246 -29.50 -4.37 -6.17
N PRO A 247 -30.52 -3.57 -5.80
CA PRO A 247 -31.74 -3.46 -6.59
C PRO A 247 -31.51 -3.08 -8.06
N ALA A 248 -30.51 -2.23 -8.32
CA ALA A 248 -30.12 -1.84 -9.67
C ALA A 248 -29.52 -3.02 -10.45
N GLU A 249 -28.56 -3.74 -9.86
CA GLU A 249 -27.95 -4.92 -10.48
C GLU A 249 -28.96 -6.06 -10.69
N ALA A 250 -29.94 -6.19 -9.79
CA ALA A 250 -31.02 -7.16 -9.95
C ALA A 250 -31.93 -6.80 -11.12
N ALA A 251 -32.27 -5.51 -11.29
CA ALA A 251 -33.06 -5.04 -12.42
C ALA A 251 -32.31 -5.21 -13.77
N GLU A 252 -31.00 -4.94 -13.79
CA GLU A 252 -30.16 -5.15 -14.98
C GLU A 252 -30.01 -6.63 -15.35
N ALA A 253 -29.90 -7.52 -14.36
CA ALA A 253 -29.75 -8.94 -14.59
C ALA A 253 -31.05 -9.66 -14.99
N GLY A 254 -32.22 -9.05 -14.74
CA GLY A 254 -33.52 -9.64 -15.06
C GLY A 254 -33.69 -11.04 -14.47
N ASP A 255 -34.05 -12.02 -15.32
CA ASP A 255 -34.27 -13.42 -14.94
C ASP A 255 -32.99 -14.27 -14.89
N GLU A 256 -31.80 -13.68 -15.02
CA GLU A 256 -30.56 -14.43 -14.93
C GLU A 256 -30.40 -15.08 -13.54
N PRO A 257 -30.23 -16.42 -13.48
CA PRO A 257 -30.12 -17.12 -12.22
C PRO A 257 -28.90 -16.61 -11.44
N LEU A 258 -29.09 -16.41 -10.14
CA LEU A 258 -27.99 -16.08 -9.25
C LEU A 258 -26.98 -17.23 -9.20
N PRO A 259 -25.67 -16.93 -9.10
CA PRO A 259 -24.69 -17.98 -8.85
C PRO A 259 -24.91 -18.56 -7.45
N ASP A 260 -24.62 -19.85 -7.31
CA ASP A 260 -24.62 -20.56 -6.02
C ASP A 260 -23.62 -19.94 -5.04
N ALA A 261 -22.46 -19.56 -5.56
CA ALA A 261 -21.40 -18.89 -4.82
C ALA A 261 -20.63 -17.93 -5.73
N SER A 262 -20.14 -16.84 -5.17
CA SER A 262 -19.24 -15.91 -5.86
C SER A 262 -18.24 -15.28 -4.91
N ILE A 263 -17.06 -14.97 -5.45
CA ILE A 263 -16.02 -14.23 -4.74
C ILE A 263 -15.48 -13.15 -5.67
N THR A 264 -15.39 -11.94 -5.15
CA THR A 264 -14.82 -10.79 -5.85
C THR A 264 -13.52 -10.40 -5.18
N LEU A 265 -12.46 -10.39 -5.97
CA LEU A 265 -11.13 -9.94 -5.58
C LEU A 265 -10.83 -8.60 -6.26
N ARG A 266 -9.95 -7.81 -5.66
CA ARG A 266 -9.42 -6.56 -6.23
C ARG A 266 -7.92 -6.71 -6.44
N SER A 267 -7.51 -6.77 -7.70
CA SER A 267 -6.11 -6.67 -8.08
C SER A 267 -5.72 -5.20 -8.29
N TYR A 268 -4.51 -4.82 -7.89
CA TYR A 268 -3.93 -3.51 -8.20
C TYR A 268 -2.91 -3.56 -9.35
N ALA A 269 -2.84 -4.70 -10.03
CA ALA A 269 -2.08 -4.85 -11.25
C ALA A 269 -2.81 -4.22 -12.45
N ASP A 270 -2.05 -3.98 -13.51
CA ASP A 270 -2.57 -3.51 -14.80
C ASP A 270 -3.62 -4.48 -15.39
N PHE A 271 -4.64 -3.93 -16.04
CA PHE A 271 -5.74 -4.72 -16.61
C PHE A 271 -5.26 -5.74 -17.64
N HIS A 272 -4.34 -5.38 -18.54
CA HIS A 272 -3.81 -6.31 -19.54
C HIS A 272 -3.02 -7.44 -18.89
N TRP A 273 -2.30 -7.15 -17.80
CA TRP A 273 -1.62 -8.20 -17.04
C TRP A 273 -2.62 -9.19 -16.42
N VAL A 274 -3.72 -8.69 -15.81
CA VAL A 274 -4.77 -9.54 -15.24
C VAL A 274 -5.45 -10.36 -16.34
N LEU A 275 -5.81 -9.72 -17.46
CA LEU A 275 -6.41 -10.37 -18.62
C LEU A 275 -5.54 -11.52 -19.15
N ASN A 276 -4.25 -11.26 -19.38
CA ASN A 276 -3.29 -12.26 -19.85
C ASN A 276 -3.07 -13.40 -18.85
N THR A 277 -3.20 -13.12 -17.55
CA THR A 277 -3.14 -14.13 -16.51
C THR A 277 -4.36 -15.05 -16.59
N TYR A 278 -5.57 -14.49 -16.71
CA TYR A 278 -6.79 -15.30 -16.83
C TYR A 278 -6.93 -16.03 -18.16
N ALA A 279 -6.38 -15.51 -19.26
CA ALA A 279 -6.26 -16.25 -20.51
C ALA A 279 -5.48 -17.58 -20.36
N LYS A 280 -4.57 -17.66 -19.38
CA LYS A 280 -3.83 -18.87 -19.03
C LYS A 280 -4.56 -19.72 -17.98
N LEU A 281 -5.10 -19.09 -16.93
CA LEU A 281 -5.78 -19.79 -15.84
C LEU A 281 -7.10 -20.43 -16.30
N ALA A 282 -7.94 -19.69 -17.02
CA ALA A 282 -9.24 -20.15 -17.53
C ALA A 282 -9.11 -20.75 -18.94
N LYS A 283 -8.04 -21.52 -19.20
CA LYS A 283 -7.78 -22.09 -20.53
C LYS A 283 -8.95 -22.96 -20.98
N GLY A 284 -9.48 -22.68 -22.17
CA GLY A 284 -10.63 -23.37 -22.74
C GLY A 284 -11.99 -22.74 -22.43
N ALA A 285 -12.03 -21.67 -21.60
CA ALA A 285 -13.23 -20.85 -21.44
C ALA A 285 -13.51 -20.02 -22.70
N GLN A 286 -14.79 -19.77 -22.96
CA GLN A 286 -15.23 -18.78 -23.94
C GLN A 286 -14.99 -17.37 -23.40
N VAL A 287 -14.46 -16.47 -24.22
CA VAL A 287 -14.15 -15.10 -23.83
C VAL A 287 -15.09 -14.15 -24.55
N GLN A 288 -15.71 -13.24 -23.80
CA GLN A 288 -16.58 -12.19 -24.30
C GLN A 288 -16.21 -10.85 -23.67
N GLY A 289 -16.52 -9.75 -24.36
CA GLY A 289 -16.19 -8.40 -23.92
C GLY A 289 -14.87 -7.87 -24.48
N HIS A 290 -14.60 -6.60 -24.21
CA HIS A 290 -13.41 -5.86 -24.62
C HIS A 290 -13.16 -4.74 -23.61
N ASP A 291 -11.96 -4.16 -23.65
CA ASP A 291 -11.57 -2.99 -22.87
C ASP A 291 -11.80 -3.14 -21.36
N ASP A 292 -12.75 -2.41 -20.78
CA ASP A 292 -12.96 -2.26 -19.34
C ASP A 292 -13.72 -3.42 -18.69
N LYS A 293 -14.27 -4.34 -19.50
CA LYS A 293 -14.98 -5.52 -19.02
C LYS A 293 -14.76 -6.73 -19.92
N VAL A 294 -14.21 -7.80 -19.35
CA VAL A 294 -14.01 -9.09 -20.01
C VAL A 294 -14.59 -10.21 -19.15
N VAL A 295 -15.30 -11.15 -19.77
CA VAL A 295 -15.91 -12.30 -19.11
C VAL A 295 -15.39 -13.59 -19.73
N PHE A 296 -14.80 -14.45 -18.90
CA PHE A 296 -14.46 -15.83 -19.23
C PHE A 296 -15.59 -16.74 -18.75
N THR A 297 -16.17 -17.55 -19.64
CA THR A 297 -17.22 -18.52 -19.30
C THR A 297 -16.72 -19.93 -19.57
N GLY A 298 -16.73 -20.77 -18.54
CA GLY A 298 -16.30 -22.17 -18.65
C GLY A 298 -17.21 -23.11 -17.89
N SER A 299 -16.88 -24.39 -17.95
CA SER A 299 -17.53 -25.43 -17.16
C SER A 299 -16.53 -26.49 -16.75
N ASP A 300 -16.78 -27.11 -15.61
CA ASP A 300 -16.02 -28.25 -15.09
C ASP A 300 -16.97 -29.28 -14.45
N THR A 301 -16.42 -30.21 -13.68
CA THR A 301 -17.20 -31.23 -12.96
C THR A 301 -18.14 -30.65 -11.89
N SER A 302 -17.87 -29.45 -11.41
CA SER A 302 -18.65 -28.77 -10.36
C SER A 302 -19.80 -27.93 -10.93
N GLY A 303 -19.69 -27.47 -12.18
CA GLY A 303 -20.77 -26.76 -12.87
C GLY A 303 -20.28 -25.77 -13.90
N ARG A 304 -21.10 -24.75 -14.20
CA ARG A 304 -20.73 -23.62 -15.06
C ARG A 304 -20.11 -22.53 -14.20
N TYR A 305 -18.99 -21.96 -14.62
CA TYR A 305 -18.38 -20.83 -13.94
C TYR A 305 -18.18 -19.64 -14.87
N THR A 306 -18.04 -18.46 -14.27
CA THR A 306 -17.58 -17.25 -14.95
C THR A 306 -16.45 -16.59 -14.17
N VAL A 307 -15.49 -16.00 -14.87
CA VAL A 307 -14.57 -15.00 -14.32
C VAL A 307 -14.82 -13.68 -15.02
N THR A 308 -15.28 -12.67 -14.28
CA THR A 308 -15.51 -11.33 -14.79
C THR A 308 -14.40 -10.41 -14.32
N LEU A 309 -13.66 -9.85 -15.28
CA LEU A 309 -12.69 -8.78 -15.06
C LEU A 309 -13.39 -7.46 -15.36
N ARG A 310 -13.33 -6.51 -14.42
CA ARG A 310 -13.88 -5.17 -14.61
C ARG A 310 -12.93 -4.13 -14.04
N GLU A 311 -12.63 -3.10 -14.81
CA GLU A 311 -11.92 -1.92 -14.32
C GLU A 311 -12.94 -0.87 -13.83
N PRO A 312 -13.13 -0.67 -12.51
CA PRO A 312 -14.05 0.32 -11.99
C PRO A 312 -13.53 1.75 -12.21
N GLY A 313 -13.69 2.29 -13.42
CA GLY A 313 -13.41 3.70 -13.75
C GLY A 313 -12.02 4.20 -13.30
N LYS A 314 -11.94 5.43 -12.79
CA LYS A 314 -10.70 6.14 -12.37
C LYS A 314 -9.88 5.48 -11.24
N LYS A 315 -10.15 4.24 -10.87
CA LYS A 315 -9.44 3.55 -9.79
C LYS A 315 -8.62 2.43 -10.39
N ASP A 316 -7.32 2.70 -10.51
CA ASP A 316 -6.19 1.83 -10.89
C ASP A 316 -6.20 0.42 -10.22
N SER A 317 -7.21 -0.38 -10.52
CA SER A 317 -7.47 -1.67 -9.93
C SER A 317 -8.42 -2.44 -10.83
N VAL A 318 -8.38 -3.76 -10.76
CA VAL A 318 -9.25 -4.66 -11.50
C VAL A 318 -10.07 -5.45 -10.50
N LEU A 319 -11.40 -5.36 -10.60
CA LEU A 319 -12.29 -6.26 -9.90
C LEU A 319 -12.38 -7.57 -10.66
N ILE A 320 -12.17 -8.67 -9.95
CA ILE A 320 -12.17 -10.02 -10.49
C ILE A 320 -13.25 -10.80 -9.76
N THR A 321 -14.37 -11.07 -10.42
CA THR A 321 -15.48 -11.84 -9.84
C THR A 321 -15.47 -13.26 -10.41
N VAL A 322 -15.24 -14.25 -9.56
CA VAL A 322 -15.38 -15.67 -9.89
C VAL A 322 -16.72 -16.16 -9.34
N ALA A 323 -17.61 -16.63 -10.22
CA ALA A 323 -18.95 -17.08 -9.88
C ALA A 323 -19.22 -18.48 -10.42
N ILE A 324 -19.99 -19.29 -9.69
CA ILE A 324 -20.30 -20.68 -10.02
C ILE A 324 -21.81 -20.94 -9.95
N TRP A 325 -22.30 -21.70 -10.93
CA TRP A 325 -23.63 -22.31 -10.96
C TRP A 325 -23.43 -23.82 -10.97
N ARG A 326 -23.71 -24.45 -9.84
CA ARG A 326 -23.44 -25.86 -9.61
C ARG A 326 -24.33 -26.73 -10.49
N LYS A 327 -23.78 -27.87 -10.88
CA LYS A 327 -24.57 -28.92 -11.52
C LYS A 327 -25.45 -29.57 -10.45
N ASN A 328 -26.77 -29.56 -10.66
CA ASN A 328 -27.71 -30.33 -9.85
C ASN A 328 -27.48 -31.84 -10.02
#